data_AF-A0A0Q5MC62-F1
#
_entry.id   AF-A0A0Q5MC62-F1
#
_cell.length_a   1.000
_cell.length_b   1.000
_cell.length_c   1.000
_cell.angle_alpha   90.00
_cell.angle_beta   90.00
_cell.angle_gamma   90.00
#
_symmetry.space_group_name_H-M   'P 1'
#
loop_
_entity.id
_entity.type
_entity.pdbx_description
1 polymer ?
#
loop_
_entity_poly.entity_id
_entity_poly.type
_entity_poly.pdbx_seq_one_letter_code
_entity_poly.pdbx_strand_id
1 'polypeptide(L)'
;MRSASVPAEILPLALFLLLAALFAVFGAYLLRRPERAAALFSDREARHAFRAKDARAIGLVFTIGGIGLLVVGAVRLVLTLAAG
;
A
#
# COMPACT_ATOMS: atom_id res chain seq x y z
N MET A 1 18.81 -22.83 21.97
CA MET A 1 18.44 -22.13 20.72
C MET A 1 18.05 -20.71 21.09
N ARG A 2 18.93 -19.73 20.88
CA ARG A 2 18.60 -18.31 21.10
C ARG A 2 17.65 -17.91 19.98
N SER A 3 16.37 -17.74 20.30
CA SER A 3 15.45 -17.01 19.44
C SER A 3 16.08 -15.65 19.19
N ALA A 4 16.45 -15.37 17.95
CA ALA A 4 16.86 -14.05 17.52
C ALA A 4 15.63 -13.15 17.74
N SER A 5 15.57 -12.49 18.90
CA SER A 5 14.56 -11.48 19.15
C SER A 5 14.96 -10.31 18.28
N VAL A 6 14.46 -10.32 17.03
CA VAL A 6 14.25 -9.09 16.27
C VAL A 6 13.72 -8.06 17.28
N PRO A 7 14.37 -6.90 17.46
CA PRO A 7 13.88 -5.88 18.38
C PRO A 7 12.38 -5.74 18.17
N ALA A 8 11.59 -5.84 19.23
CA ALA A 8 10.13 -6.01 19.15
C ALA A 8 9.43 -4.93 18.31
N GLU A 9 10.12 -3.82 18.05
CA GLU A 9 9.71 -2.67 17.24
C GLU A 9 9.95 -2.84 15.73
N ILE A 10 10.90 -3.69 15.31
CA ILE A 10 11.23 -3.89 13.89
C ILE A 10 10.16 -4.71 13.17
N LEU A 11 9.59 -5.74 13.81
CA LEU A 11 8.56 -6.56 13.18
C LEU A 11 7.29 -5.73 12.82
N PRO A 12 6.72 -4.91 13.73
CA PRO A 12 5.65 -3.97 13.40
C PRO A 12 6.02 -3.01 12.27
N LEU A 13 7.25 -2.47 12.29
CA LEU A 13 7.72 -1.53 11.26
C LEU A 13 7.84 -2.20 9.88
N ALA A 14 8.33 -3.44 9.84
CA ALA A 14 8.42 -4.23 8.62
C ALA A 14 7.03 -4.56 8.06
N LEU A 15 6.07 -4.94 8.92
CA LEU A 15 4.69 -5.17 8.51
C LEU A 15 4.03 -3.88 7.99
N PHE A 16 4.28 -2.74 8.65
CA PHE A 16 3.81 -1.43 8.19
C PHE A 16 4.37 -1.08 6.81
N LEU A 17 5.68 -1.25 6.60
CA LEU A 17 6.33 -1.01 5.32
C LEU A 17 5.80 -1.94 4.22
N LEU A 18 5.60 -3.22 4.54
CA LEU A 18 5.01 -4.18 3.62
C LEU A 18 3.60 -3.76 3.20
N LEU A 19 2.76 -3.36 4.17
CA LEU A 19 1.40 -2.91 3.89
C LEU A 19 1.39 -1.62 3.05
N ALA A 20 2.28 -0.67 3.36
CA ALA A 20 2.46 0.56 2.57
C ALA A 20 2.89 0.25 1.12
N ALA A 21 3.81 -0.71 0.94
CA ALA A 21 4.22 -1.19 -0.38
C ALA A 21 3.05 -1.82 -1.14
N LEU A 22 2.27 -2.68 -0.47
CA LEU A 22 1.09 -3.30 -1.07
C LEU A 22 0.08 -2.24 -1.52
N PHE A 23 -0.18 -1.20 -0.73
CA PHE A 23 -1.05 -0.10 -1.15
C PHE A 23 -0.49 0.67 -2.34
N ALA A 24 0.81 0.98 -2.34
CA ALA A 24 1.44 1.69 -3.45
C ALA A 24 1.34 0.88 -4.76
N VAL A 25 1.67 -0.41 -4.70
CA VAL A 25 1.64 -1.34 -5.83
C VAL A 25 0.21 -1.57 -6.31
N PHE A 26 -0.74 -1.76 -5.39
CA PHE A 26 -2.15 -1.92 -5.73
C PHE A 26 -2.68 -0.67 -6.43
N GLY A 27 -2.42 0.52 -5.89
CA GLY A 27 -2.80 1.77 -6.54
C GLY A 27 -2.18 1.92 -7.94
N ALA A 28 -0.90 1.58 -8.09
CA ALA A 28 -0.20 1.66 -9.36
C ALA A 28 -0.75 0.66 -10.38
N TYR A 29 -1.18 -0.51 -9.93
CA TYR A 29 -1.88 -1.49 -10.75
C TYR A 29 -3.22 -0.95 -11.25
N LEU A 30 -4.03 -0.35 -10.37
CA LEU A 30 -5.30 0.27 -10.74
C LEU A 30 -5.11 1.40 -11.77
N LEU A 31 -4.05 2.20 -11.62
CA LEU A 31 -3.69 3.25 -12.58
C LEU A 31 -3.29 2.69 -13.95
N ARG A 32 -2.50 1.61 -13.98
CA ARG A 32 -2.00 0.97 -15.21
C ARG A 32 -3.07 0.19 -15.97
N ARG A 33 -4.03 -0.44 -15.27
CA ARG A 33 -5.08 -1.26 -15.89
C ARG A 33 -6.47 -0.89 -15.37
N PRO A 34 -6.94 0.34 -15.68
CA PRO A 34 -8.18 0.87 -15.12
C PRO A 34 -9.44 0.12 -15.59
N GLU A 35 -9.41 -0.49 -16.78
CA GLU A 35 -10.53 -1.29 -17.29
C GLU A 35 -10.66 -2.64 -16.56
N ARG A 36 -9.54 -3.32 -16.29
CA ARG A 36 -9.55 -4.55 -15.48
C ARG A 36 -9.91 -4.28 -14.04
N ALA A 37 -9.48 -3.14 -13.51
CA ALA A 37 -9.88 -2.67 -12.19
C ALA A 37 -11.38 -2.40 -12.12
N ALA A 38 -11.94 -1.67 -13.10
CA ALA A 38 -13.37 -1.42 -13.17
C ALA A 38 -14.19 -2.72 -13.21
N ALA A 39 -13.71 -3.75 -13.91
CA ALA A 39 -14.34 -5.08 -13.90
C ALA A 39 -14.22 -5.82 -12.55
N LEU A 40 -13.16 -5.56 -11.77
CA LEU A 40 -12.96 -6.14 -10.44
C LEU A 40 -13.91 -5.51 -9.40
N PHE A 41 -14.30 -4.27 -9.61
CA PHE A 41 -15.26 -3.52 -8.79
C PHE A 41 -16.65 -3.42 -9.41
N SER A 42 -16.88 -4.00 -10.59
CA SER A 42 -18.19 -3.98 -11.25
C SER A 42 -19.09 -4.96 -10.52
N ASP A 43 -19.78 -4.47 -9.51
CA ASP A 43 -20.84 -5.21 -8.85
C ASP A 43 -22.11 -5.17 -9.72
N ARG A 44 -22.72 -6.33 -9.95
CA ARG A 44 -23.93 -6.44 -10.79
C ARG A 44 -25.15 -5.78 -10.14
N GLU A 45 -25.11 -5.56 -8.82
CA GLU A 45 -26.20 -4.96 -8.06
C GLU A 45 -25.98 -3.46 -7.75
N ALA A 46 -24.83 -2.89 -8.12
CA ALA A 46 -24.56 -1.48 -7.89
C ALA A 46 -25.43 -0.60 -8.80
N ARG A 47 -26.16 0.36 -8.20
CA ARG A 47 -26.96 1.35 -8.95
C ARG A 47 -26.15 2.15 -9.97
N HIS A 48 -24.83 2.25 -9.80
CA HIS A 48 -23.93 2.96 -10.71
C HIS A 48 -22.76 2.04 -11.07
N ALA A 49 -22.52 1.86 -12.37
CA ALA A 49 -21.40 1.07 -12.86
C ALA A 49 -20.08 1.77 -12.51
N PHE A 50 -19.19 1.06 -11.82
CA PHE A 50 -17.87 1.56 -11.45
C PHE A 50 -17.04 1.83 -12.72
N ARG A 51 -16.70 3.10 -12.98
CA ARG A 51 -16.04 3.48 -14.24
C ARG A 51 -14.52 3.38 -14.09
N ALA A 52 -13.83 3.21 -15.22
CA ALA A 52 -12.37 3.26 -15.28
C ALA A 52 -11.78 4.56 -14.68
N LYS A 53 -12.52 5.67 -14.72
CA LYS A 53 -12.12 6.94 -14.10
C LYS A 53 -12.08 6.86 -12.56
N ASP A 54 -13.04 6.17 -11.95
CA ASP A 54 -13.13 6.01 -10.49
C ASP A 54 -12.02 5.08 -9.99
N ALA A 55 -11.76 4.00 -10.74
CA ALA A 55 -10.62 3.12 -10.51
C ALA A 55 -9.27 3.86 -10.56
N ARG A 56 -9.11 4.81 -11.49
CA ARG A 56 -7.91 5.67 -11.54
C ARG A 56 -7.81 6.59 -10.34
N ALA A 57 -8.90 7.25 -9.94
CA ALA A 57 -8.90 8.15 -8.80
C ALA A 57 -8.50 7.42 -7.51
N ILE A 58 -9.09 6.24 -7.27
CA ILE A 58 -8.74 5.38 -6.12
C ILE A 58 -7.30 4.91 -6.25
N GLY A 59 -6.89 4.45 -7.43
CA GLY A 59 -5.51 4.06 -7.68
C GLY A 59 -4.51 5.15 -7.32
N LEU A 60 -4.81 6.40 -7.69
CA LEU A 60 -3.99 7.56 -7.39
C LEU A 60 -3.86 7.83 -5.89
N VAL A 61 -4.97 7.76 -5.15
CA VAL A 61 -4.97 7.92 -3.68
C VAL A 61 -4.15 6.82 -3.01
N PHE A 62 -4.36 5.56 -3.40
CA PHE A 62 -3.59 4.42 -2.85
C PHE A 62 -2.11 4.51 -3.18
N THR A 63 -1.76 4.92 -4.41
CA THR A 63 -0.35 5.11 -4.80
C THR A 63 0.31 6.22 -4.00
N ILE A 64 -0.29 7.41 -3.96
CA ILE A 64 0.30 8.55 -3.24
C ILE A 64 0.36 8.26 -1.74
N GLY A 65 -0.73 7.76 -1.16
CA GLY A 65 -0.77 7.39 0.26
C GLY A 65 0.25 6.31 0.60
N GLY A 66 0.31 5.23 -0.20
CA GLY A 66 1.27 4.14 -0.01
C GLY A 66 2.73 4.59 -0.14
N ILE A 67 3.06 5.43 -1.14
CA ILE A 67 4.39 6.02 -1.29
C ILE A 67 4.73 6.91 -0.09
N GLY A 68 3.79 7.77 0.35
CA GLY A 68 4.00 8.62 1.52
C GLY A 68 4.28 7.80 2.79
N LEU A 69 3.48 6.77 3.04
CA LEU A 69 3.69 5.85 4.16
C LEU A 69 5.03 5.10 4.06
N LEU A 70 5.43 4.68 2.85
CA LEU A 70 6.73 4.07 2.62
C LEU A 70 7.88 5.01 2.97
N VAL A 71 7.82 6.27 2.54
CA VAL A 71 8.86 7.27 2.86
C VAL A 71 8.96 7.47 4.36
N VAL A 72 7.83 7.68 5.05
CA VAL A 72 7.81 7.86 6.51
C VAL A 72 8.33 6.61 7.24
N GLY A 73 7.88 5.43 6.84
CA GLY A 73 8.34 4.16 7.41
C GLY A 73 9.83 3.92 7.18
N ALA A 74 10.34 4.26 6.00
CA ALA A 74 11.75 4.10 5.65
C ALA A 74 12.63 5.07 6.44
N VAL A 75 12.21 6.33 6.57
CA VAL A 75 12.90 7.31 7.44
C VAL A 75 12.94 6.80 8.87
N ARG A 76 11.81 6.34 9.41
CA ARG A 76 11.76 5.76 10.76
C ARG A 76 12.68 4.56 10.90
N LEU A 77 12.72 3.65 9.92
CA LEU A 77 13.61 2.49 9.92
C LEU A 77 15.08 2.92 9.97
N VAL A 78 15.47 3.88 9.14
CA VAL A 78 16.85 4.41 9.13
C VAL A 78 17.21 5.02 10.49
N LEU A 79 16.32 5.80 11.10
CA LEU A 79 16.54 6.39 12.42
C LEU A 79 16.65 5.33 13.52
N THR A 80 15.79 4.31 13.51
CA THR A 80 15.86 3.20 14.47
C THR A 80 17.15 2.42 14.33
N LEU A 81 17.63 2.19 13.10
CA LEU A 81 18.90 1.51 12.85
C LEU A 81 20.12 2.36 13.20
N ALA A 82 20.03 3.69 13.09
CA ALA A 82 21.12 4.61 13.45
C ALA A 82 21.20 4.89 14.96
N ALA A 83 20.10 4.69 15.69
CA ALA A 83 20.03 4.89 17.14
C ALA A 83 20.36 3.62 17.95
N GLY A 84 20.42 2.45 17.30
CA GLY A 84 20.86 1.18 17.88
C GLY A 84 22.34 0.92 17.66
#